data_AF-A0A6A2Y9Z1-F1
#
_entry.id   AF-A0A6A2Y9Z1-F1
#
_cell.length_a   1.000
_cell.length_b   1.000
_cell.length_c   1.000
_cell.angle_alpha   90.00
_cell.angle_beta   90.00
_cell.angle_gamma   90.00
#
_symmetry.space_group_name_H-M   'P 1'
#
loop_
_entity.id
_entity.type
_entity.pdbx_description
1 polymer ?
#
loop_
_entity_poly.entity_id
_entity_poly.type
_entity_poly.pdbx_seq_one_letter_code
_entity_poly.pdbx_strand_id
1 'polypeptide(L)'
;MNVLSKMLDLTASKCVFQYHPKCKRIGLTHLSFADDLLIFWKGTVNSVVGIHCVLQEFYKYSGLLPVRYLKAPLVNRRLTERDCAQLMKKVEGRALVLPKVVIKRLAQLCSRFFWKGGDLKACGARVSWEMICKPKNEGADVHVLKGNPFVEFVPPKTCSWFWRKLLKLRSLAGSLVDSTTGGWRLQGRFFVKNAWQEIRRKQPKVHWARTEYDRGVNTFSPEGRLFQVEYAIEAIKLGSTAIGIKTKDGVVLAVEKRITSPPHRYWTLFQEPSSVEKIMEIDDHIGCAMSGLIADARTLVEHARVETQNHRFSYGEPMAVESTTQALCDLALRFGEGDEESMSRPFGVSLLIAGHDENGPSLYYTDPSGTFWQCNAKAIGSGSEGADSSLQEQFNKDLTLQEAETIALSILKQVMEEKVTPNNVDIANVAPTYHLYTPSEVEAIITRL
;
A
#
# COMPACT_ATOMS: atom_id res chain seq x y z
N MET A 1 -21.21 -3.92 -1.48
CA MET A 1 -20.67 -4.39 -2.78
C MET A 1 -21.45 -5.55 -3.40
N ASN A 2 -21.81 -6.62 -2.66
CA ASN A 2 -22.53 -7.78 -3.21
C ASN A 2 -23.82 -7.46 -4.01
N VAL A 3 -24.55 -6.40 -3.63
CA VAL A 3 -25.76 -5.96 -4.36
C VAL A 3 -25.41 -5.40 -5.74
N LEU A 4 -24.42 -4.50 -5.82
CA LEU A 4 -23.94 -3.96 -7.09
C LEU A 4 -23.38 -5.06 -7.99
N SER A 5 -22.65 -6.02 -7.42
CA SER A 5 -22.12 -7.17 -8.13
C SER A 5 -23.23 -7.98 -8.81
N LYS A 6 -24.27 -8.34 -8.05
CA LYS A 6 -25.45 -9.04 -8.58
C LYS A 6 -26.18 -8.24 -9.66
N MET A 7 -26.30 -6.92 -9.51
CA MET A 7 -26.92 -6.07 -10.53
C MET A 7 -26.13 -6.03 -11.84
N LEU A 8 -24.79 -5.92 -11.77
CA LEU A 8 -23.91 -5.96 -12.94
C LEU A 8 -23.93 -7.32 -13.63
N ASP A 9 -23.92 -8.42 -12.86
CA ASP A 9 -24.02 -9.77 -13.42
C ASP A 9 -25.37 -10.04 -14.08
N LEU A 10 -26.46 -9.62 -13.43
CA LEU A 10 -27.81 -9.78 -13.97
C LEU A 10 -28.00 -8.98 -15.26
N THR A 11 -27.50 -7.74 -15.32
CA THR A 11 -27.63 -6.90 -16.51
C THR A 11 -26.70 -7.32 -17.65
N ALA A 12 -25.53 -7.89 -17.35
CA ALA A 12 -24.70 -8.55 -18.34
C ALA A 12 -25.36 -9.81 -18.91
N SER A 13 -26.02 -10.62 -18.06
CA SER A 13 -26.76 -11.81 -18.49
C SER A 13 -27.96 -11.47 -19.38
N LYS A 14 -28.66 -10.36 -19.09
CA LYS A 14 -29.76 -9.82 -19.89
C LYS A 14 -29.30 -9.07 -21.15
N CYS A 15 -28.00 -9.08 -21.46
CA CYS A 15 -27.39 -8.37 -22.60
C CYS A 15 -27.61 -6.85 -22.62
N VAL A 16 -27.91 -6.23 -21.47
CA VAL A 16 -28.08 -4.77 -21.34
C VAL A 16 -26.75 -4.05 -21.58
N PHE A 17 -25.65 -4.66 -21.14
CA PHE A 17 -24.30 -4.34 -21.60
C PHE A 17 -23.54 -5.61 -21.95
N GLN A 18 -22.55 -5.51 -22.83
CA GLN A 18 -21.80 -6.67 -23.31
C GLN A 18 -20.44 -6.78 -22.62
N TYR A 19 -20.05 -8.01 -22.27
CA TYR A 19 -18.74 -8.32 -21.71
C TYR A 19 -17.60 -7.79 -22.58
N HIS A 20 -16.51 -7.39 -21.92
CA HIS A 20 -15.26 -7.15 -22.60
C HIS A 20 -14.81 -8.42 -23.38
N PRO A 21 -14.28 -8.31 -24.62
CA PRO A 21 -13.96 -9.48 -25.46
C PRO A 21 -13.03 -10.51 -24.81
N LYS A 22 -12.14 -10.07 -23.90
CA LYS A 22 -11.24 -10.95 -23.15
C LYS A 22 -11.85 -11.56 -21.88
N CYS A 23 -12.93 -10.98 -21.36
CA CYS A 23 -13.59 -11.40 -20.13
C CYS A 23 -14.82 -12.28 -20.41
N LYS A 24 -15.30 -12.29 -21.66
CA LYS A 24 -16.49 -13.04 -22.11
C LYS A 24 -16.40 -14.55 -21.81
N ARG A 25 -15.22 -15.17 -21.95
CA ARG A 25 -15.05 -16.61 -21.68
C ARG A 25 -15.19 -16.98 -20.19
N ILE A 26 -14.90 -16.03 -19.30
CA ILE A 26 -14.89 -16.23 -17.84
C ILE A 26 -16.20 -15.69 -17.23
N GLY A 27 -17.00 -14.93 -17.98
CA GLY A 27 -18.18 -14.26 -17.44
C GLY A 27 -17.86 -13.12 -16.47
N LEU A 28 -16.63 -12.58 -16.50
CA LEU A 28 -16.18 -11.56 -15.56
C LEU A 28 -16.75 -10.18 -15.95
N THR A 29 -17.61 -9.62 -15.09
CA THR A 29 -18.22 -8.29 -15.26
C THR A 29 -17.45 -7.19 -14.55
N HIS A 30 -16.91 -7.44 -13.35
CA HIS A 30 -16.24 -6.44 -12.53
C HIS A 30 -15.25 -7.07 -11.54
N LEU A 31 -14.32 -6.27 -11.03
CA LEU A 31 -13.45 -6.57 -9.90
C LEU A 31 -13.57 -5.46 -8.86
N SER A 32 -13.81 -5.84 -7.61
CA SER A 32 -13.91 -4.91 -6.48
C SER A 32 -12.67 -5.05 -5.60
N PHE A 33 -11.99 -3.94 -5.37
CA PHE A 33 -10.92 -3.80 -4.36
C PHE A 33 -11.44 -2.97 -3.19
N ALA A 34 -10.61 -2.74 -2.17
CA ALA A 34 -10.97 -1.92 -1.01
C ALA A 34 -11.42 -0.50 -1.41
N ASP A 35 -10.71 0.11 -2.37
CA ASP A 35 -10.96 1.50 -2.79
C ASP A 35 -11.40 1.66 -4.26
N ASP A 36 -11.21 0.63 -5.09
CA ASP A 36 -11.40 0.71 -6.54
C ASP A 36 -12.41 -0.31 -7.07
N LEU A 37 -13.23 0.12 -8.03
CA LEU A 37 -14.14 -0.75 -8.79
C LEU A 37 -13.78 -0.71 -10.27
N LEU A 38 -13.35 -1.85 -10.81
CA LEU A 38 -13.10 -2.02 -12.24
C LEU A 38 -14.28 -2.75 -12.88
N ILE A 39 -14.96 -2.12 -13.83
CA ILE A 39 -16.05 -2.75 -14.61
C ILE A 39 -15.50 -3.07 -16.01
N PHE A 40 -15.78 -4.27 -16.53
CA PHE A 40 -15.27 -4.76 -17.81
C PHE A 40 -16.38 -4.88 -18.86
N TRP A 41 -16.35 -4.01 -19.87
CA TRP A 41 -17.35 -4.02 -20.94
C TRP A 41 -16.73 -3.91 -22.34
N LYS A 42 -17.55 -4.16 -23.37
CA LYS A 42 -17.13 -4.19 -24.78
C LYS A 42 -16.66 -2.83 -25.34
N GLY A 43 -16.92 -1.74 -24.64
CA GLY A 43 -16.59 -0.38 -25.10
C GLY A 43 -17.57 0.19 -26.15
N THR A 44 -18.80 -0.31 -26.23
CA THR A 44 -19.86 0.26 -27.10
C THR A 44 -20.71 1.27 -26.34
N VAL A 45 -21.30 2.25 -27.03
CA VAL A 45 -22.17 3.27 -26.45
C VAL A 45 -23.32 2.64 -25.65
N ASN A 46 -23.99 1.64 -26.22
CA ASN A 46 -25.07 0.92 -25.53
C ASN A 46 -24.60 0.24 -24.23
N SER A 47 -23.36 -0.27 -24.20
CA SER A 47 -22.82 -0.87 -22.98
C SER A 47 -22.55 0.18 -21.90
N VAL A 48 -22.12 1.38 -22.29
CA VAL A 48 -21.91 2.50 -21.36
C VAL A 48 -23.24 2.99 -20.78
N VAL A 49 -24.27 3.14 -21.63
CA VAL A 49 -25.63 3.50 -21.18
C VAL A 49 -26.20 2.44 -20.24
N GLY A 50 -26.04 1.16 -20.57
CA GLY A 50 -26.49 0.05 -19.72
C GLY A 50 -25.82 0.05 -18.35
N ILE A 51 -24.50 0.24 -18.30
CA ILE A 51 -23.76 0.35 -17.03
C ILE A 51 -24.20 1.59 -16.26
N HIS A 52 -24.37 2.73 -16.95
CA HIS A 52 -24.85 3.96 -16.31
C HIS A 52 -26.23 3.77 -15.68
N CYS A 53 -27.18 3.09 -16.34
CA CYS A 53 -28.47 2.75 -15.75
C CYS A 53 -28.33 1.89 -14.49
N VAL A 54 -27.44 0.88 -14.49
CA VAL A 54 -27.18 0.04 -13.31
C VAL A 54 -26.60 0.85 -12.17
N LEU A 55 -25.64 1.74 -12.45
CA LEU A 55 -25.03 2.59 -11.44
C LEU A 55 -26.01 3.65 -10.89
N GLN A 56 -26.90 4.18 -11.72
CA GLN A 56 -27.97 5.09 -11.32
C GLN A 56 -29.02 4.39 -10.47
N GLU A 57 -29.39 3.16 -10.83
CA GLU A 57 -30.34 2.37 -10.08
C GLU A 57 -29.73 1.94 -8.73
N PHE A 58 -28.48 1.48 -8.74
CA PHE A 58 -27.72 1.23 -7.51
C PHE A 58 -27.59 2.51 -6.66
N TYR A 59 -27.37 3.67 -7.29
CA TYR A 59 -27.35 4.97 -6.60
C TYR A 59 -28.70 5.32 -5.96
N LYS A 60 -29.83 5.05 -6.63
CA LYS A 60 -31.16 5.27 -6.03
C LYS A 60 -31.38 4.40 -4.80
N TYR A 61 -30.88 3.16 -4.80
CA TYR A 61 -30.99 2.25 -3.67
C TYR A 61 -29.95 2.50 -2.56
N SER A 62 -28.75 2.99 -2.91
CA SER A 62 -27.60 3.09 -1.97
C SER A 62 -27.18 4.51 -1.59
N GLY A 63 -27.61 5.54 -2.33
CA GLY A 63 -27.21 6.93 -2.16
C GLY A 63 -25.76 7.27 -2.54
N LEU A 64 -24.97 6.33 -3.07
CA LEU A 64 -23.53 6.49 -3.34
C LEU A 64 -23.20 6.40 -4.85
N LEU A 65 -22.61 7.47 -5.43
CA LEU A 65 -22.09 7.43 -6.80
C LEU A 65 -20.68 6.83 -6.81
N PRO A 66 -20.38 5.84 -7.68
CA PRO A 66 -19.09 5.16 -7.70
C PRO A 66 -18.07 5.91 -8.57
N VAL A 67 -18.09 7.24 -8.58
CA VAL A 67 -17.11 8.05 -9.32
C VAL A 67 -16.64 9.21 -8.46
N ARG A 68 -15.35 9.21 -8.11
CA ARG A 68 -14.65 10.32 -7.46
C ARG A 68 -13.78 11.03 -8.48
N TYR A 69 -13.74 12.36 -8.44
CA TYR A 69 -12.83 13.18 -9.25
C TYR A 69 -11.82 13.87 -8.33
N LEU A 70 -10.52 13.65 -8.55
CA LEU A 70 -9.45 14.11 -7.65
C LEU A 70 -9.70 13.73 -6.18
N LYS A 71 -10.21 12.52 -5.94
CA LYS A 71 -10.58 11.97 -4.62
C LYS A 71 -11.76 12.67 -3.90
N ALA A 72 -12.41 13.66 -4.52
CA ALA A 72 -13.66 14.26 -4.03
C ALA A 72 -14.87 13.77 -4.86
N PRO A 73 -16.04 13.48 -4.25
CA PRO A 73 -17.24 13.20 -5.01
C PRO A 73 -17.83 14.51 -5.56
N LEU A 74 -18.20 14.52 -6.85
CA LEU A 74 -18.79 15.69 -7.49
C LEU A 74 -20.23 15.87 -6.98
N VAL A 75 -20.51 16.98 -6.29
CA VAL A 75 -21.85 17.29 -5.75
C VAL A 75 -22.42 18.54 -6.42
N ASN A 76 -23.61 18.41 -7.02
CA ASN A 76 -24.23 19.42 -7.88
C ASN A 76 -25.00 20.53 -7.14
N ARG A 77 -24.63 20.86 -5.90
CA ARG A 77 -25.42 21.79 -5.04
C ARG A 77 -24.85 23.21 -4.92
N ARG A 78 -23.70 23.49 -5.55
CA ARG A 78 -23.07 24.83 -5.62
C ARG A 78 -22.55 25.19 -7.01
N LEU A 79 -23.04 24.52 -8.05
CA LEU A 79 -22.60 24.76 -9.43
C LEU A 79 -23.77 25.39 -10.19
N THR A 80 -23.57 26.60 -10.71
CA THR A 80 -24.53 27.19 -11.64
C THR A 80 -24.48 26.44 -12.97
N GLU A 81 -25.51 26.57 -13.81
CA GLU A 81 -25.54 25.92 -15.13
C GLU A 81 -24.33 26.28 -16.00
N ARG A 82 -23.75 27.49 -15.81
CA ARG A 82 -22.50 27.92 -16.44
C ARG A 82 -21.27 27.19 -15.90
N ASP A 83 -21.22 26.95 -14.59
CA ASP A 83 -20.14 26.18 -13.96
C ASP A 83 -20.22 24.71 -14.36
N CYS A 84 -21.43 24.15 -14.43
CA CYS A 84 -21.69 22.80 -14.95
C CYS A 84 -21.31 22.67 -16.42
N ALA A 85 -21.59 23.66 -17.27
CA ALA A 85 -21.17 23.64 -18.67
C ALA A 85 -19.64 23.75 -18.82
N GLN A 86 -18.95 24.54 -17.98
CA GLN A 86 -17.49 24.60 -17.95
C GLN A 86 -16.84 23.34 -17.37
N LEU A 87 -17.45 22.74 -16.34
CA LEU A 87 -17.03 21.46 -15.78
C LEU A 87 -17.28 20.34 -16.77
N MET A 88 -18.42 20.30 -17.46
CA MET A 88 -18.71 19.34 -18.52
C MET A 88 -17.77 19.54 -19.71
N LYS A 89 -17.43 20.77 -20.12
CA LYS A 89 -16.35 21.00 -21.10
C LYS A 89 -14.97 20.57 -20.60
N LYS A 90 -14.67 20.73 -19.31
CA LYS A 90 -13.42 20.26 -18.68
C LYS A 90 -13.40 18.75 -18.46
N VAL A 91 -14.56 18.10 -18.29
CA VAL A 91 -14.75 16.65 -18.11
C VAL A 91 -14.82 15.95 -19.46
N GLU A 92 -15.41 16.54 -20.49
CA GLU A 92 -15.28 16.12 -21.90
C GLU A 92 -13.86 16.36 -22.41
N GLY A 93 -13.20 17.45 -21.97
CA GLY A 93 -11.77 17.71 -22.21
C GLY A 93 -10.83 16.83 -21.38
N ARG A 94 -11.31 16.22 -20.29
CA ARG A 94 -10.59 15.23 -19.45
C ARG A 94 -11.15 13.81 -19.57
N ALA A 95 -12.09 13.58 -20.49
CA ALA A 95 -12.34 12.27 -21.04
C ALA A 95 -11.10 11.98 -21.86
N LEU A 96 -10.10 11.44 -21.17
CA LEU A 96 -8.83 11.09 -21.75
C LEU A 96 -9.12 9.91 -22.68
N VAL A 97 -9.59 10.20 -23.89
CA VAL A 97 -9.49 9.30 -25.03
C VAL A 97 -8.01 9.28 -25.35
N LEU A 98 -7.29 8.55 -24.50
CA LEU A 98 -5.90 8.25 -24.67
C LEU A 98 -5.78 7.67 -26.08
N PRO A 99 -4.97 8.28 -26.97
CA PRO A 99 -4.76 7.74 -28.29
C PRO A 99 -4.47 6.25 -28.16
N LYS A 100 -4.97 5.40 -29.08
CA LYS A 100 -4.77 3.94 -28.98
C LYS A 100 -3.30 3.55 -28.71
N VAL A 101 -2.36 4.40 -29.11
CA VAL A 101 -0.92 4.32 -28.81
C VAL A 101 -0.62 4.44 -27.31
N VAL A 102 -1.23 5.39 -26.60
CA VAL A 102 -1.04 5.60 -25.16
C VAL A 102 -1.76 4.53 -24.34
N ILE A 103 -2.98 4.12 -24.73
CA ILE A 103 -3.66 2.97 -24.08
C ILE A 103 -2.84 1.69 -24.29
N LYS A 104 -2.33 1.45 -25.50
CA LYS A 104 -1.40 0.33 -25.73
C LYS A 104 -0.14 0.45 -24.89
N ARG A 105 0.39 1.65 -24.68
CA ARG A 105 1.57 1.90 -23.85
C ARG A 105 1.29 1.59 -22.38
N LEU A 106 0.17 2.06 -21.85
CA LEU A 106 -0.28 1.82 -20.48
C LEU A 106 -0.60 0.34 -20.24
N ALA A 107 -1.40 -0.28 -21.10
CA ALA A 107 -1.67 -1.71 -21.01
C ALA A 107 -0.38 -2.55 -21.12
N GLN A 108 0.59 -2.09 -21.90
CA GLN A 108 1.89 -2.73 -22.00
C GLN A 108 2.75 -2.51 -20.74
N LEU A 109 2.68 -1.34 -20.09
CA LEU A 109 3.35 -1.06 -18.81
C LEU A 109 2.72 -1.84 -17.65
N CYS A 110 1.40 -1.81 -17.51
CA CYS A 110 0.68 -2.60 -16.52
C CYS A 110 0.91 -4.10 -16.75
N SER A 111 0.88 -4.58 -17.99
CA SER A 111 1.21 -5.97 -18.29
C SER A 111 2.67 -6.34 -18.04
N ARG A 112 3.61 -5.37 -18.05
CA ARG A 112 5.02 -5.57 -17.69
C ARG A 112 5.22 -5.62 -16.18
N PHE A 113 4.50 -4.78 -15.46
CA PHE A 113 4.52 -4.73 -14.01
C PHE A 113 3.86 -5.99 -13.43
N PHE A 114 2.59 -6.23 -13.74
CA PHE A 114 1.80 -7.31 -13.14
C PHE A 114 2.21 -8.72 -13.55
N TRP A 115 2.70 -8.91 -14.78
CA TRP A 115 3.01 -10.26 -15.28
C TRP A 115 4.51 -10.53 -15.47
N LYS A 116 5.37 -9.51 -15.33
CA LYS A 116 6.82 -9.64 -15.55
C LYS A 116 7.71 -8.91 -14.53
N GLY A 117 7.16 -8.19 -13.56
CA GLY A 117 7.87 -7.65 -12.40
C GLY A 117 9.04 -6.71 -12.72
N GLY A 118 8.83 -5.63 -13.48
CA GLY A 118 9.84 -4.58 -13.64
C GLY A 118 9.35 -3.31 -14.36
N ASP A 119 10.06 -2.18 -14.16
CA ASP A 119 9.66 -0.80 -14.53
C ASP A 119 10.52 -0.12 -15.62
N LEU A 120 11.66 -0.68 -16.04
CA LEU A 120 12.55 -0.05 -17.03
C LEU A 120 12.22 -0.35 -18.51
N LYS A 121 12.53 0.61 -19.40
CA LYS A 121 12.47 0.45 -20.86
C LYS A 121 13.50 -0.57 -21.35
N ALA A 122 13.05 -1.68 -21.92
CA ALA A 122 13.89 -2.48 -22.81
C ALA A 122 14.14 -1.72 -24.13
N CYS A 123 15.29 -1.05 -24.25
CA CYS A 123 15.82 -0.54 -25.51
C CYS A 123 16.86 -1.51 -26.06
N GLY A 124 16.45 -2.36 -27.01
CA GLY A 124 17.36 -3.18 -27.82
C GLY A 124 18.07 -4.31 -27.05
N ALA A 125 18.63 -5.26 -27.79
CA ALA A 125 19.75 -6.04 -27.24
C ALA A 125 20.97 -5.12 -27.30
N ARG A 126 21.68 -4.93 -26.18
CA ARG A 126 22.98 -4.25 -26.18
C ARG A 126 23.99 -5.25 -26.73
N VAL A 127 24.42 -5.01 -27.96
CA VAL A 127 25.55 -5.70 -28.59
C VAL A 127 26.82 -5.01 -28.08
N SER A 128 27.88 -5.77 -27.75
CA SER A 128 29.13 -5.18 -27.26
C SER A 128 29.71 -4.21 -28.29
N TRP A 129 30.41 -3.17 -27.84
CA TRP A 129 31.01 -2.16 -28.71
C TRP A 129 32.02 -2.81 -29.69
N GLU A 130 32.76 -3.83 -29.25
CA GLU A 130 33.66 -4.61 -30.11
C GLU A 130 32.96 -5.29 -31.31
N MET A 131 31.66 -5.59 -31.21
CA MET A 131 30.89 -6.19 -32.30
C MET A 131 30.32 -5.18 -33.31
N ILE A 132 30.33 -3.87 -33.00
CA ILE A 132 29.74 -2.81 -33.85
C ILE A 132 30.81 -2.06 -34.66
N CYS A 133 32.04 -1.95 -34.14
CA CYS A 133 33.16 -1.32 -34.83
C CYS A 133 34.13 -2.36 -35.40
N LYS A 134 33.95 -2.74 -36.67
CA LYS A 134 34.98 -3.43 -37.46
C LYS A 134 35.45 -2.56 -38.64
N PRO A 135 36.72 -2.70 -39.09
CA PRO A 135 37.21 -2.00 -40.27
C PRO A 135 36.36 -2.34 -41.51
N LYS A 136 36.19 -1.37 -42.42
CA LYS A 136 35.34 -1.47 -43.63
C LYS A 136 35.69 -2.66 -44.53
N ASN A 137 36.89 -3.21 -44.38
CA ASN A 137 37.48 -4.25 -45.20
C ASN A 137 37.01 -5.67 -44.80
N GLU A 138 36.31 -5.81 -43.67
CA GLU A 138 35.76 -7.10 -43.19
C GLU A 138 34.22 -7.24 -43.40
N GLY A 139 33.60 -6.35 -44.17
CA GLY A 139 32.17 -6.32 -44.41
C GLY A 139 31.68 -7.22 -45.55
N ALA A 140 31.34 -8.47 -45.20
CA ALA A 140 30.38 -9.42 -45.78
C ALA A 140 30.08 -9.43 -47.31
N ASP A 141 30.15 -10.63 -47.87
CA ASP A 141 29.65 -11.02 -49.19
C ASP A 141 28.23 -10.51 -49.52
N VAL A 142 28.03 -10.16 -50.79
CA VAL A 142 26.82 -9.50 -51.29
C VAL A 142 25.69 -10.53 -51.48
N HIS A 143 24.79 -10.60 -50.51
CA HIS A 143 23.56 -11.39 -50.60
C HIS A 143 22.41 -10.55 -51.19
N VAL A 144 21.79 -11.04 -52.28
CA VAL A 144 20.76 -10.30 -53.06
C VAL A 144 19.35 -10.77 -52.69
N LEU A 145 18.45 -9.82 -52.42
CA LEU A 145 17.04 -10.04 -52.09
C LEU A 145 16.16 -9.21 -53.03
N LYS A 146 15.37 -9.89 -53.89
CA LYS A 146 14.51 -9.26 -54.93
C LYS A 146 15.26 -8.20 -55.77
N GLY A 147 16.42 -8.57 -56.30
CA GLY A 147 17.20 -7.73 -57.22
C GLY A 147 18.00 -6.60 -56.57
N ASN A 148 17.93 -6.42 -55.23
CA ASN A 148 18.75 -5.45 -54.50
C ASN A 148 19.66 -6.15 -53.48
N PRO A 149 20.86 -5.64 -53.19
CA PRO A 149 21.65 -6.11 -52.06
C PRO A 149 20.83 -6.01 -50.77
N PHE A 150 20.85 -7.07 -49.94
CA PHE A 150 20.11 -7.07 -48.67
C PHE A 150 20.53 -5.91 -47.75
N VAL A 151 21.78 -5.50 -47.87
CA VAL A 151 22.35 -4.34 -47.16
C VAL A 151 21.71 -3.02 -47.61
N GLU A 152 21.20 -2.94 -48.84
CA GLU A 152 20.56 -1.75 -49.42
C GLU A 152 19.03 -1.86 -49.49
N PHE A 153 18.47 -3.00 -49.09
CA PHE A 153 17.03 -3.23 -49.13
C PHE A 153 16.27 -2.26 -48.22
N VAL A 154 15.34 -1.50 -48.82
CA VAL A 154 14.45 -0.58 -48.10
C VAL A 154 13.10 -1.28 -47.85
N PRO A 155 12.70 -1.51 -46.59
CA PRO A 155 11.48 -2.24 -46.31
C PRO A 155 10.21 -1.44 -46.65
N PRO A 156 9.16 -2.08 -47.20
CA PRO A 156 7.84 -1.47 -47.37
C PRO A 156 7.24 -1.02 -46.02
N LYS A 157 6.44 0.05 -46.01
CA LYS A 157 5.79 0.58 -44.79
C LYS A 157 4.90 -0.46 -44.06
N THR A 158 4.40 -1.45 -44.78
CA THR A 158 3.54 -2.55 -44.29
C THR A 158 4.32 -3.78 -43.79
N CYS A 159 5.65 -3.73 -43.71
CA CYS A 159 6.44 -4.90 -43.28
C CYS A 159 6.23 -5.27 -41.80
N SER A 160 6.30 -6.58 -41.53
CA SER A 160 6.13 -7.14 -40.19
C SER A 160 7.18 -6.65 -39.18
N TRP A 161 6.85 -6.72 -37.89
CA TRP A 161 7.77 -6.30 -36.82
C TRP A 161 9.11 -7.05 -36.85
N PHE A 162 9.11 -8.35 -37.16
CA PHE A 162 10.32 -9.16 -37.27
C PHE A 162 11.24 -8.69 -38.39
N TRP A 163 10.67 -8.29 -39.53
CA TRP A 163 11.40 -7.71 -40.66
C TRP A 163 12.17 -6.45 -40.26
N ARG A 164 11.52 -5.54 -39.53
CA ARG A 164 12.16 -4.30 -39.06
C ARG A 164 13.30 -4.57 -38.07
N LYS A 165 13.23 -5.67 -37.33
CA LYS A 165 14.27 -6.05 -36.36
C LYS A 165 15.46 -6.73 -37.02
N LEU A 166 15.22 -7.64 -37.96
CA LEU A 166 16.27 -8.27 -38.77
C LEU A 166 17.03 -7.24 -39.61
N LEU A 167 16.34 -6.26 -40.19
CA LEU A 167 16.97 -5.16 -40.93
C LEU A 167 17.78 -4.17 -40.07
N LYS A 168 17.72 -4.28 -38.74
CA LYS A 168 18.64 -3.57 -37.83
C LYS A 168 19.88 -4.40 -37.49
N LEU A 169 19.88 -5.68 -37.84
CA LEU A 169 20.98 -6.63 -37.63
C LEU A 169 21.48 -7.15 -38.98
N ARG A 170 21.56 -6.29 -40.01
CA ARG A 170 21.84 -6.69 -41.41
C ARG A 170 23.13 -7.50 -41.54
N SER A 171 24.17 -7.13 -40.79
CA SER A 171 25.46 -7.84 -40.74
C SER A 171 25.34 -9.28 -40.24
N LEU A 172 24.49 -9.54 -39.26
CA LEU A 172 24.27 -10.87 -38.67
C LEU A 172 23.21 -11.67 -39.41
N ALA A 173 22.23 -10.99 -40.00
CA ALA A 173 21.11 -11.62 -40.71
C ALA A 173 21.48 -12.02 -42.15
N GLY A 174 22.49 -11.36 -42.75
CA GLY A 174 22.95 -11.65 -44.11
C GLY A 174 23.41 -13.10 -44.31
N SER A 175 24.11 -13.68 -43.32
CA SER A 175 24.58 -15.08 -43.36
C SER A 175 23.46 -16.11 -43.33
N LEU A 176 22.24 -15.70 -42.99
CA LEU A 176 21.04 -16.54 -43.00
C LEU A 176 20.23 -16.39 -44.30
N VAL A 177 20.62 -15.50 -45.21
CA VAL A 177 19.95 -15.28 -46.51
C VAL A 177 20.68 -16.09 -47.59
N ASP A 178 19.92 -16.83 -48.37
CA ASP A 178 20.41 -17.63 -49.48
C ASP A 178 20.53 -16.78 -50.76
N SER A 179 21.75 -16.71 -51.33
CA SER A 179 22.08 -15.83 -52.46
C SER A 179 21.46 -16.27 -53.79
N THR A 180 21.13 -17.54 -53.93
CA THR A 180 20.57 -18.13 -55.17
C THR A 180 19.06 -18.01 -55.28
N THR A 181 18.34 -18.00 -54.17
CA THR A 181 16.86 -17.98 -54.15
C THR A 181 16.27 -16.67 -53.62
N GLY A 182 17.09 -15.79 -53.02
CA GLY A 182 16.62 -14.67 -52.22
C GLY A 182 15.78 -15.13 -51.01
N GLY A 183 15.90 -16.40 -50.61
CA GLY A 183 15.22 -17.04 -49.48
C GLY A 183 16.10 -17.08 -48.22
N TRP A 184 15.64 -17.73 -47.15
CA TRP A 184 16.46 -17.95 -45.95
C TRP A 184 17.10 -19.34 -45.99
N ARG A 185 18.38 -19.46 -45.63
CA ARG A 185 19.27 -20.63 -45.84
C ARG A 185 19.04 -21.79 -44.86
N LEU A 186 17.85 -21.91 -44.27
CA LEU A 186 17.48 -22.98 -43.34
C LEU A 186 16.34 -23.78 -43.99
N GLN A 187 16.58 -25.07 -44.20
CA GLN A 187 15.75 -26.02 -44.96
C GLN A 187 14.23 -25.71 -44.95
N GLY A 188 13.69 -25.43 -46.15
CA GLY A 188 12.27 -25.22 -46.38
C GLY A 188 11.83 -23.76 -46.26
N ARG A 189 10.76 -23.38 -46.98
CA ARG A 189 10.20 -22.02 -46.96
C ARG A 189 9.81 -21.60 -45.54
N PHE A 190 10.70 -20.90 -44.85
CA PHE A 190 10.52 -20.50 -43.46
C PHE A 190 10.27 -18.99 -43.32
N PHE A 191 9.35 -18.65 -42.42
CA PHE A 191 8.94 -17.28 -42.10
C PHE A 191 10.04 -16.51 -41.35
N VAL A 192 10.14 -15.20 -41.61
CA VAL A 192 11.06 -14.22 -40.99
C VAL A 192 11.10 -14.26 -39.45
N LYS A 193 10.02 -14.75 -38.82
CA LYS A 193 9.94 -14.99 -37.38
C LYS A 193 10.98 -16.01 -36.89
N ASN A 194 11.29 -17.02 -37.69
CA ASN A 194 12.14 -18.14 -37.30
C ASN A 194 13.62 -17.78 -37.43
N ALA A 195 14.00 -17.02 -38.46
CA ALA A 195 15.32 -16.40 -38.57
C ALA A 195 15.62 -15.48 -37.36
N TRP A 196 14.64 -14.69 -36.92
CA TRP A 196 14.77 -13.88 -35.71
C TRP A 196 14.97 -14.71 -34.43
N GLN A 197 14.26 -15.85 -34.30
CA GLN A 197 14.39 -16.71 -33.13
C GLN A 197 15.77 -17.39 -33.07
N GLU A 198 16.34 -17.78 -34.20
CA GLU A 198 17.65 -18.44 -34.22
C GLU A 198 18.79 -17.46 -33.89
N ILE A 199 18.73 -16.23 -34.42
CA ILE A 199 19.66 -15.15 -34.00
C ILE A 199 19.53 -14.92 -32.49
N ARG A 200 18.30 -14.86 -31.96
CA ARG A 200 18.08 -14.65 -30.53
C ARG A 200 18.60 -15.79 -29.66
N ARG A 201 18.56 -17.04 -30.14
CA ARG A 201 19.01 -18.22 -29.40
C ARG A 201 20.53 -18.27 -29.27
N LYS A 202 21.25 -17.85 -30.31
CA LYS A 202 22.72 -17.85 -30.36
C LYS A 202 23.39 -16.65 -29.67
N GLN A 203 22.63 -15.66 -29.23
CA GLN A 203 23.16 -14.46 -28.57
C GLN A 203 23.23 -14.65 -27.04
N PRO A 204 24.31 -14.24 -26.38
CA PRO A 204 24.44 -14.32 -24.92
C PRO A 204 23.33 -13.48 -24.26
N LYS A 205 22.62 -14.10 -23.31
CA LYS A 205 21.54 -13.42 -22.58
C LYS A 205 22.17 -12.64 -21.43
N VAL A 206 21.89 -11.34 -21.37
CA VAL A 206 22.29 -10.52 -20.22
C VAL A 206 21.54 -11.02 -18.99
N HIS A 207 22.28 -11.49 -17.97
CA HIS A 207 21.74 -11.70 -16.64
C HIS A 207 21.36 -10.33 -16.09
N TRP A 208 20.07 -10.08 -16.02
CA TRP A 208 19.52 -8.89 -15.39
C TRP A 208 19.58 -9.18 -13.88
N ALA A 209 20.26 -8.35 -13.09
CA ALA A 209 20.25 -8.47 -11.64
C ALA A 209 18.81 -8.25 -11.17
N ARG A 210 18.15 -9.30 -10.63
CA ARG A 210 16.94 -9.18 -9.81
C ARG A 210 17.43 -8.63 -8.49
N THR A 211 16.88 -7.51 -8.05
CA THR A 211 16.72 -7.28 -6.62
C THR A 211 15.78 -8.39 -6.14
N GLU A 212 16.38 -9.53 -5.80
CA GLU A 212 15.76 -10.74 -5.27
C GLU A 212 15.40 -10.59 -3.78
N TYR A 213 15.70 -9.43 -3.21
CA TYR A 213 15.69 -9.12 -1.78
C TYR A 213 14.31 -9.02 -1.12
N ASP A 214 13.22 -9.11 -1.89
CA ASP A 214 11.89 -8.67 -1.41
C ASP A 214 10.81 -9.76 -1.54
N ARG A 215 11.19 -11.03 -1.46
CA ARG A 215 10.24 -12.15 -1.56
C ARG A 215 10.11 -12.98 -0.29
N GLY A 216 11.18 -13.14 0.47
CA GLY A 216 11.13 -13.92 1.71
C GLY A 216 10.75 -13.04 2.89
N VAL A 217 9.85 -13.52 3.75
CA VAL A 217 9.51 -12.84 5.02
C VAL A 217 10.77 -12.65 5.89
N ASN A 218 11.71 -13.59 5.78
CA ASN A 218 12.98 -13.62 6.54
C ASN A 218 14.17 -13.06 5.73
N THR A 219 13.93 -12.15 4.79
CA THR A 219 15.02 -11.58 3.97
C THR A 219 15.68 -10.39 4.67
N PHE A 220 17.02 -10.45 4.79
CA PHE A 220 17.84 -9.38 5.35
C PHE A 220 18.31 -8.39 4.29
N SER A 221 18.44 -7.12 4.67
CA SER A 221 19.07 -6.06 3.90
C SER A 221 20.59 -6.23 3.89
N PRO A 222 21.31 -5.59 2.95
CA PRO A 222 22.77 -5.58 2.95
C PRO A 222 23.40 -5.06 4.26
N GLU A 223 22.66 -4.23 5.00
CA GLU A 223 23.04 -3.69 6.31
C GLU A 223 22.68 -4.61 7.48
N GLY A 224 22.11 -5.79 7.21
CA GLY A 224 21.75 -6.78 8.23
C GLY A 224 20.40 -6.57 8.91
N ARG A 225 19.47 -5.81 8.30
CA ARG A 225 18.14 -5.53 8.87
C ARG A 225 17.04 -6.34 8.16
N LEU A 226 16.03 -6.83 8.88
CA LEU A 226 14.91 -7.57 8.27
C LEU A 226 13.98 -6.62 7.52
N PHE A 227 13.79 -6.83 6.21
CA PHE A 227 12.97 -5.92 5.38
C PHE A 227 11.52 -5.80 5.87
N GLN A 228 10.88 -6.92 6.22
CA GLN A 228 9.48 -6.91 6.69
C GLN A 228 9.30 -6.10 7.98
N VAL A 229 10.28 -6.15 8.88
CA VAL A 229 10.26 -5.40 10.14
C VAL A 229 10.44 -3.90 9.87
N GLU A 230 11.39 -3.52 9.02
CA GLU A 230 11.58 -2.12 8.61
C GLU A 230 10.33 -1.54 7.94
N TYR A 231 9.67 -2.31 7.08
CA TYR A 231 8.41 -1.88 6.46
C TYR A 231 7.27 -1.72 7.49
N ALA A 232 7.20 -2.59 8.49
CA ALA A 232 6.23 -2.46 9.57
C ALA A 232 6.50 -1.22 10.45
N ILE A 233 7.77 -0.94 10.76
CA ILE A 233 8.20 0.27 11.49
C ILE A 233 7.82 1.54 10.73
N GLU A 234 8.07 1.58 9.42
CA GLU A 234 7.68 2.71 8.59
C GLU A 234 6.15 2.86 8.46
N ALA A 235 5.40 1.76 8.49
CA ALA A 235 3.93 1.81 8.51
C ALA A 235 3.38 2.41 9.81
N ILE A 236 4.04 2.21 10.96
CA ILE A 236 3.65 2.79 12.25
C ILE A 236 3.75 4.32 12.22
N LYS A 237 4.73 4.87 11.51
CA LYS A 237 4.87 6.33 11.32
C LYS A 237 3.72 6.95 10.54
N LEU A 238 2.82 6.16 9.95
CA LEU A 238 1.58 6.67 9.33
C LEU A 238 0.40 6.66 10.33
N GLY A 239 0.56 6.04 11.50
CA GLY A 239 -0.44 5.92 12.54
C GLY A 239 -0.73 7.23 13.29
N SER A 240 -1.77 7.20 14.12
CA SER A 240 -2.11 8.27 15.06
C SER A 240 -1.03 8.44 16.12
N THR A 241 -0.77 9.67 16.54
CA THR A 241 0.28 9.93 17.53
C THR A 241 -0.20 9.50 18.93
N ALA A 242 0.66 8.77 19.66
CA ALA A 242 0.44 8.41 21.05
C ALA A 242 1.68 8.78 21.88
N ILE A 243 1.48 9.23 23.10
CA ILE A 243 2.51 9.71 24.03
C ILE A 243 2.32 9.00 25.37
N GLY A 244 3.41 8.50 25.94
CA GLY A 244 3.46 7.98 27.31
C GLY A 244 4.46 8.75 28.15
N ILE A 245 4.08 9.10 29.39
CA ILE A 245 4.95 9.79 30.35
C ILE A 245 4.82 9.12 31.72
N LYS A 246 5.94 8.59 32.22
CA LYS A 246 6.07 8.04 33.57
C LYS A 246 6.35 9.16 34.57
N THR A 247 5.61 9.15 35.68
CA THR A 247 5.83 9.98 36.86
C THR A 247 6.16 9.09 38.06
N LYS A 248 6.33 9.69 39.26
CA LYS A 248 6.52 8.93 40.50
C LYS A 248 5.24 8.25 40.98
N ASP A 249 4.09 8.85 40.70
CA ASP A 249 2.79 8.41 41.23
C ASP A 249 2.03 7.49 40.25
N GLY A 250 2.39 7.52 38.96
CA GLY A 250 1.69 6.79 37.92
C GLY A 250 2.24 7.07 36.52
N VAL A 251 1.56 6.56 35.49
CA VAL A 251 1.92 6.76 34.08
C VAL A 251 0.73 7.35 33.33
N VAL A 252 0.97 8.41 32.56
CA VAL A 252 -0.04 9.03 31.69
C VAL A 252 0.16 8.55 30.27
N LEU A 253 -0.93 8.11 29.64
CA LEU A 253 -1.01 7.81 28.22
C LEU A 253 -1.96 8.82 27.56
N ALA A 254 -1.53 9.45 26.47
CA ALA A 254 -2.36 10.38 25.70
C ALA A 254 -2.29 10.02 24.22
N VAL A 255 -3.44 9.89 23.55
CA VAL A 255 -3.51 9.43 22.16
C VAL A 255 -4.44 10.28 21.31
N GLU A 256 -3.95 10.67 20.14
CA GLU A 256 -4.73 11.30 19.09
C GLU A 256 -5.74 10.31 18.47
N LYS A 257 -7.01 10.72 18.39
CA LYS A 257 -8.04 10.05 17.60
C LYS A 257 -8.25 10.79 16.28
N ARG A 258 -7.80 10.17 15.20
CA ARG A 258 -8.14 10.61 13.83
C ARG A 258 -9.54 10.16 13.46
N ILE A 259 -10.53 10.87 13.95
CA ILE A 259 -11.92 10.70 13.50
C ILE A 259 -11.98 11.35 12.12
N THR A 260 -11.77 10.55 11.07
CA THR A 260 -11.92 11.03 9.70
C THR A 260 -13.39 11.31 9.46
N SER A 261 -13.83 12.53 9.76
CA SER A 261 -15.13 13.01 9.31
C SER A 261 -15.01 13.32 7.81
N PRO A 262 -15.72 12.61 6.92
CA PRO A 262 -15.73 13.00 5.52
C PRO A 262 -16.29 14.43 5.43
N PRO A 263 -15.75 15.31 4.57
CA PRO A 263 -16.25 16.68 4.43
C PRO A 263 -17.66 16.78 3.82
N HIS A 264 -18.39 15.67 3.67
CA HIS A 264 -19.77 15.63 3.21
C HIS A 264 -20.76 15.59 4.37
N ARG A 265 -21.26 16.79 4.65
CA ARG A 265 -22.31 17.20 5.61
C ARG A 265 -23.70 16.55 5.43
N TYR A 266 -23.79 15.31 4.93
CA TYR A 266 -25.06 14.57 4.80
C TYR A 266 -24.96 13.06 5.13
N TRP A 267 -23.81 12.60 5.66
CA TRP A 267 -23.72 11.34 6.39
C TRP A 267 -22.89 11.56 7.67
N THR A 268 -23.27 12.58 8.43
CA THR A 268 -22.77 12.79 9.79
C THR A 268 -23.62 11.98 10.74
N LEU A 269 -23.55 10.65 10.61
CA LEU A 269 -24.24 9.73 11.51
C LEU A 269 -23.40 8.45 11.62
N PHE A 270 -22.89 8.20 12.84
CA PHE A 270 -22.39 6.92 13.35
C PHE A 270 -20.94 6.51 13.07
N GLN A 271 -19.96 7.38 13.35
CA GLN A 271 -18.76 6.85 14.01
C GLN A 271 -18.71 7.49 15.39
N GLU A 272 -19.14 6.72 16.39
CA GLU A 272 -19.16 7.17 17.77
C GLU A 272 -17.69 7.29 18.22
N PRO A 273 -17.26 8.43 18.80
CA PRO A 273 -15.89 8.60 19.29
C PRO A 273 -15.45 7.50 20.27
N SER A 274 -16.42 6.88 20.95
CA SER A 274 -16.25 5.70 21.81
C SER A 274 -15.88 4.43 21.04
N SER A 275 -16.28 4.28 19.78
CA SER A 275 -16.04 3.07 18.97
C SER A 275 -14.59 2.92 18.48
N VAL A 276 -13.81 4.01 18.50
CA VAL A 276 -12.40 4.02 18.09
C VAL A 276 -11.53 3.99 19.33
N GLU A 277 -11.32 2.80 19.87
CA GLU A 277 -10.45 2.61 21.04
C GLU A 277 -8.98 2.62 20.61
N LYS A 278 -8.21 3.51 21.22
CA LYS A 278 -6.76 3.67 20.98
C LYS A 278 -5.92 3.48 22.23
N ILE A 279 -6.56 3.58 23.39
CA ILE A 279 -6.07 3.10 24.67
C ILE A 279 -6.97 1.94 25.07
N MET A 280 -6.38 0.80 25.44
CA MET A 280 -7.11 -0.38 25.88
C MET A 280 -6.57 -0.85 27.22
N GLU A 281 -7.47 -1.30 28.08
CA GLU A 281 -7.14 -1.97 29.34
C GLU A 281 -6.67 -3.40 29.07
N ILE A 282 -5.57 -3.82 29.71
CA ILE A 282 -5.06 -5.20 29.68
C ILE A 282 -5.42 -5.92 30.99
N ASP A 283 -5.22 -5.26 32.13
CA ASP A 283 -5.59 -5.74 33.47
C ASP A 283 -5.88 -4.52 34.35
N ASP A 284 -6.38 -4.73 35.56
CA ASP A 284 -6.80 -3.68 36.50
C ASP A 284 -5.72 -2.60 36.73
N HIS A 285 -4.44 -2.98 36.63
CA HIS A 285 -3.24 -2.16 36.86
C HIS A 285 -2.41 -1.90 35.59
N ILE A 286 -2.87 -2.33 34.40
CA ILE A 286 -2.13 -2.24 33.13
C ILE A 286 -3.00 -1.69 32.01
N GLY A 287 -2.55 -0.58 31.40
CA GLY A 287 -3.13 0.01 30.20
C GLY A 287 -2.16 0.03 29.02
N CYS A 288 -2.70 0.04 27.80
CA CYS A 288 -1.91 0.04 26.57
C CYS A 288 -2.41 1.08 25.57
N ALA A 289 -1.51 1.94 25.10
CA ALA A 289 -1.75 2.82 23.97
C ALA A 289 -1.09 2.27 22.70
N MET A 290 -1.75 2.40 21.55
CA MET A 290 -1.28 1.80 20.29
C MET A 290 -1.12 2.83 19.16
N SER A 291 -0.15 2.59 18.29
CA SER A 291 -0.04 3.29 17.00
C SER A 291 0.29 2.33 15.85
N GLY A 292 -0.32 2.57 14.70
CA GLY A 292 -0.28 1.68 13.53
C GLY A 292 -1.63 0.99 13.28
N LEU A 293 -1.57 -0.28 12.86
CA LEU A 293 -2.74 -1.09 12.52
C LEU A 293 -3.52 -1.52 13.76
N ILE A 294 -4.72 -0.95 13.95
CA ILE A 294 -5.59 -1.23 15.11
C ILE A 294 -6.00 -2.71 15.20
N ALA A 295 -6.20 -3.38 14.06
CA ALA A 295 -6.56 -4.79 14.03
C ALA A 295 -5.47 -5.68 14.64
N ASP A 296 -4.20 -5.38 14.33
CA ASP A 296 -3.04 -6.08 14.87
C ASP A 296 -2.91 -5.80 16.38
N ALA A 297 -3.13 -4.55 16.78
CA ALA A 297 -3.10 -4.13 18.19
C ALA A 297 -4.12 -4.89 19.05
N ARG A 298 -5.33 -5.10 18.54
CA ARG A 298 -6.39 -5.86 19.25
C ARG A 298 -5.99 -7.30 19.49
N THR A 299 -5.37 -7.96 18.51
CA THR A 299 -4.85 -9.33 18.67
C THR A 299 -3.79 -9.39 19.76
N LEU A 300 -2.87 -8.43 19.79
CA LEU A 300 -1.83 -8.35 20.81
C LEU A 300 -2.42 -8.12 22.20
N VAL A 301 -3.31 -7.15 22.37
CA VAL A 301 -3.93 -6.84 23.67
C VAL A 301 -4.79 -8.00 24.18
N GLU A 302 -5.52 -8.70 23.29
CA GLU A 302 -6.29 -9.87 23.70
C GLU A 302 -5.37 -11.01 24.17
N HIS A 303 -4.24 -11.22 23.49
CA HIS A 303 -3.23 -12.16 23.99
C HIS A 303 -2.69 -11.76 25.36
N ALA A 304 -2.36 -10.48 25.57
CA ALA A 304 -1.91 -9.99 26.87
C ALA A 304 -2.95 -10.22 27.98
N ARG A 305 -4.24 -9.96 27.71
CA ARG A 305 -5.33 -10.24 28.66
C ARG A 305 -5.39 -11.71 29.06
N VAL A 306 -5.23 -12.61 28.09
CA VAL A 306 -5.21 -14.05 28.37
C VAL A 306 -4.00 -14.40 29.24
N GLU A 307 -2.82 -13.88 28.92
CA GLU A 307 -1.59 -14.16 29.68
C GLU A 307 -1.64 -13.59 31.10
N THR A 308 -2.13 -12.36 31.29
CA THR A 308 -2.26 -11.77 32.64
C THR A 308 -3.24 -12.54 33.50
N GLN A 309 -4.38 -12.96 32.96
CA GLN A 309 -5.35 -13.78 33.70
C GLN A 309 -4.83 -15.20 33.96
N ASN A 310 -4.10 -15.82 33.03
CA ASN A 310 -3.46 -17.11 33.24
C ASN A 310 -2.41 -17.04 34.36
N HIS A 311 -1.61 -15.96 34.40
CA HIS A 311 -0.65 -15.71 35.45
C HIS A 311 -1.35 -15.54 36.80
N ARG A 312 -2.38 -14.69 36.88
CA ARG A 312 -3.20 -14.49 38.10
C ARG A 312 -3.84 -15.80 38.56
N PHE A 313 -4.31 -16.63 37.64
CA PHE A 313 -4.86 -17.96 37.96
C PHE A 313 -3.81 -18.93 38.52
N SER A 314 -2.60 -18.91 37.97
CA SER A 314 -1.54 -19.87 38.33
C SER A 314 -0.79 -19.49 39.60
N TYR A 315 -0.52 -18.19 39.81
CA TYR A 315 0.32 -17.68 40.89
C TYR A 315 -0.48 -16.93 41.97
N GLY A 316 -1.73 -16.54 41.69
CA GLY A 316 -2.58 -15.82 42.66
C GLY A 316 -2.22 -14.35 42.84
N GLU A 317 -1.39 -13.78 41.97
CA GLU A 317 -0.92 -12.39 42.03
C GLU A 317 -1.06 -11.67 40.67
N PRO A 318 -1.16 -10.33 40.63
CA PRO A 318 -1.17 -9.58 39.38
C PRO A 318 0.16 -9.73 38.63
N MET A 319 0.09 -9.92 37.31
CA MET A 319 1.29 -10.07 36.48
C MET A 319 2.10 -8.76 36.43
N ALA A 320 3.43 -8.86 36.53
CA ALA A 320 4.31 -7.70 36.37
C ALA A 320 4.20 -7.09 34.98
N VAL A 321 4.41 -5.77 34.87
CA VAL A 321 4.27 -5.04 33.59
C VAL A 321 5.33 -5.50 32.59
N GLU A 322 6.55 -5.76 33.08
CA GLU A 322 7.64 -6.30 32.27
C GLU A 322 7.30 -7.68 31.71
N SER A 323 6.79 -8.59 32.54
CA SER A 323 6.40 -9.93 32.10
C SER A 323 5.27 -9.89 31.07
N THR A 324 4.30 -8.99 31.26
CA THR A 324 3.21 -8.76 30.30
C THR A 324 3.76 -8.27 28.95
N THR A 325 4.73 -7.37 29.01
CA THR A 325 5.42 -6.84 27.82
C THR A 325 6.23 -7.92 27.09
N GLN A 326 6.95 -8.77 27.84
CA GLN A 326 7.69 -9.89 27.30
C GLN A 326 6.76 -10.86 26.55
N ALA A 327 5.62 -11.23 27.14
CA ALA A 327 4.66 -12.13 26.50
C ALA A 327 4.12 -11.57 25.17
N LEU A 328 3.85 -10.26 25.11
CA LEU A 328 3.47 -9.56 23.88
C LEU A 328 4.57 -9.64 22.80
N CYS A 329 5.82 -9.40 23.20
CA CYS A 329 6.97 -9.47 22.31
C CYS A 329 7.23 -10.90 21.81
N ASP A 330 7.05 -11.90 22.66
CA ASP A 330 7.18 -13.31 22.30
C ASP A 330 6.16 -13.72 21.24
N LEU A 331 4.92 -13.20 21.30
CA LEU A 331 3.95 -13.37 20.23
C LEU A 331 4.34 -12.61 18.97
N ALA A 332 4.85 -11.38 19.11
CA ALA A 332 5.24 -10.55 17.98
C ALA A 332 6.38 -11.16 17.15
N LEU A 333 7.25 -11.97 17.77
CA LEU A 333 8.33 -12.71 17.11
C LEU A 333 7.85 -13.91 16.29
N ARG A 334 6.60 -14.37 16.43
CA ARG A 334 6.07 -15.56 15.74
C ARG A 334 5.63 -15.28 14.31
N PHE A 335 6.51 -14.67 13.51
CA PHE A 335 6.31 -14.48 12.08
C PHE A 335 7.48 -15.10 11.29
N GLY A 336 7.20 -15.68 10.13
CA GLY A 336 8.24 -16.30 9.33
C GLY A 336 7.72 -17.34 8.33
N GLU A 337 8.66 -18.01 7.68
CA GLU A 337 8.40 -19.12 6.75
C GLU A 337 8.87 -20.43 7.39
N GLY A 338 7.98 -21.42 7.55
CA GLY A 338 8.39 -22.78 7.96
C GLY A 338 7.46 -23.48 8.93
N ASP A 339 6.76 -22.74 9.79
CA ASP A 339 5.83 -23.30 10.77
C ASP A 339 4.37 -23.09 10.35
N GLU A 340 3.51 -24.09 10.52
CA GLU A 340 2.07 -23.99 10.20
C GLU A 340 1.36 -22.90 11.02
N GLU A 341 1.90 -22.54 12.19
CA GLU A 341 1.37 -21.52 13.10
C GLU A 341 2.04 -20.14 12.94
N SER A 342 3.07 -20.02 12.10
CA SER A 342 3.78 -18.75 11.91
C SER A 342 2.94 -17.74 11.11
N MET A 343 2.90 -16.50 11.59
CA MET A 343 2.24 -15.42 10.87
C MET A 343 3.00 -15.08 9.57
N SER A 344 2.25 -14.73 8.52
CA SER A 344 2.83 -14.42 7.21
C SER A 344 3.53 -13.06 7.14
N ARG A 345 3.42 -12.24 8.19
CA ARG A 345 4.02 -10.90 8.31
C ARG A 345 4.14 -10.51 9.79
N PRO A 346 5.06 -9.60 10.15
CA PRO A 346 5.07 -9.00 11.47
C PRO A 346 3.84 -8.12 11.70
N PHE A 347 3.55 -7.84 12.98
CA PHE A 347 2.50 -6.90 13.35
C PHE A 347 2.89 -5.47 12.97
N GLY A 348 1.97 -4.73 12.34
CA GLY A 348 2.18 -3.35 11.93
C GLY A 348 1.79 -2.34 13.00
N VAL A 349 2.14 -2.61 14.26
CA VAL A 349 1.78 -1.79 15.43
C VAL A 349 2.95 -1.67 16.38
N SER A 350 3.09 -0.50 17.00
CA SER A 350 3.92 -0.29 18.18
C SER A 350 2.99 0.01 19.36
N LEU A 351 3.38 -0.49 20.53
CA LEU A 351 2.59 -0.35 21.76
C LEU A 351 3.40 0.41 22.81
N LEU A 352 2.69 1.26 23.55
CA LEU A 352 3.13 1.82 24.83
C LEU A 352 2.34 1.11 25.92
N ILE A 353 3.03 0.35 26.76
CA ILE A 353 2.44 -0.43 27.84
C ILE A 353 2.76 0.29 29.14
N ALA A 354 1.73 0.78 29.81
CA ALA A 354 1.83 1.47 31.08
C ALA A 354 1.21 0.60 32.16
N GLY A 355 1.89 0.49 33.30
CA GLY A 355 1.34 -0.22 34.44
C GLY A 355 1.91 0.27 35.75
N HIS A 356 1.24 -0.12 36.83
CA HIS A 356 1.69 0.12 38.18
C HIS A 356 1.71 -1.21 38.94
N ASP A 357 2.89 -1.82 39.05
CA ASP A 357 3.09 -3.05 39.80
C ASP A 357 3.76 -2.76 41.16
N GLU A 358 4.22 -3.80 41.86
CA GLU A 358 4.90 -3.67 43.16
C GLU A 358 6.21 -2.87 43.06
N ASN A 359 6.84 -2.84 41.89
CA ASN A 359 8.05 -2.04 41.63
C ASN A 359 7.73 -0.57 41.34
N GLY A 360 6.44 -0.22 41.32
CA GLY A 360 5.91 1.11 41.06
C GLY A 360 5.49 1.32 39.59
N PRO A 361 5.31 2.58 39.17
CA PRO A 361 4.90 2.89 37.81
C PRO A 361 5.99 2.57 36.79
N SER A 362 5.62 1.90 35.70
CA SER A 362 6.51 1.54 34.62
C SER A 362 5.85 1.77 33.25
N LEU A 363 6.66 2.21 32.29
CA LEU A 363 6.26 2.44 30.91
C LEU A 363 7.22 1.67 30.01
N TYR A 364 6.68 0.81 29.15
CA TYR A 364 7.44 0.05 28.18
C TYR A 364 7.02 0.41 26.76
N TYR A 365 7.99 0.43 25.86
CA TYR A 365 7.77 0.58 24.43
C TYR A 365 8.07 -0.75 23.74
N THR A 366 7.21 -1.14 22.80
CA THR A 366 7.43 -2.32 21.94
C THR A 366 7.31 -1.94 20.46
N ASP A 367 8.04 -2.66 19.61
CA ASP A 367 7.99 -2.49 18.16
C ASP A 367 7.76 -3.82 17.43
N PRO A 368 7.49 -3.78 16.11
CA PRO A 368 7.28 -4.97 15.29
C PRO A 368 8.45 -5.96 15.25
N SER A 369 9.64 -5.58 15.73
CA SER A 369 10.79 -6.48 15.78
C SER A 369 10.69 -7.48 16.92
N GLY A 370 9.73 -7.31 17.84
CA GLY A 370 9.65 -8.08 19.07
C GLY A 370 10.62 -7.59 20.15
N THR A 371 11.24 -6.43 19.95
CA THR A 371 12.09 -5.80 20.96
C THR A 371 11.23 -4.89 21.84
N PHE A 372 11.56 -4.84 23.13
CA PHE A 372 10.99 -3.88 24.06
C PHE A 372 12.05 -3.31 25.00
N TRP A 373 11.77 -2.12 25.54
CA TRP A 373 12.56 -1.52 26.60
C TRP A 373 11.73 -0.56 27.45
N GLN A 374 12.19 -0.34 28.68
CA GLN A 374 11.56 0.58 29.61
C GLN A 374 11.89 2.03 29.24
N CYS A 375 10.89 2.91 29.26
CA CYS A 375 11.00 4.34 28.95
C CYS A 375 10.53 5.19 30.13
N ASN A 376 11.09 6.39 30.25
CA ASN A 376 10.51 7.42 31.15
C ASN A 376 9.46 8.26 30.44
N ALA A 377 9.70 8.59 29.17
CA ALA A 377 8.71 9.18 28.29
C ALA A 377 9.01 8.73 26.86
N LYS A 378 7.97 8.51 26.05
CA LYS A 378 8.12 8.08 24.66
C LYS A 378 6.89 8.45 23.84
N ALA A 379 7.11 8.91 22.60
CA ALA A 379 6.07 9.08 21.62
C ALA A 379 6.18 8.03 20.49
N ILE A 380 5.03 7.65 19.94
CA ILE A 380 4.87 6.72 18.81
C ILE A 380 3.86 7.28 17.80
N GLY A 381 3.91 6.82 16.55
CA GLY A 381 3.02 7.27 15.47
C GLY A 381 3.60 8.40 14.62
N SER A 382 2.76 9.07 13.82
CA SER A 382 3.29 10.01 12.82
C SER A 382 3.94 11.27 13.38
N GLY A 383 3.47 11.74 14.53
CA GLY A 383 4.05 12.90 15.22
C GLY A 383 5.21 12.56 16.15
N SER A 384 5.71 11.32 16.16
CA SER A 384 6.63 10.84 17.20
C SER A 384 7.97 11.56 17.22
N GLU A 385 8.56 11.91 16.06
CA GLU A 385 9.86 12.57 16.00
C GLU A 385 9.81 14.00 16.61
N GLY A 386 8.75 14.75 16.30
CA GLY A 386 8.52 16.07 16.89
C GLY A 386 8.16 15.97 18.37
N ALA A 387 7.31 15.02 18.74
CA ALA A 387 6.89 14.81 20.12
C ALA A 387 8.05 14.35 21.01
N ASP A 388 8.92 13.44 20.55
CA ASP A 388 10.11 13.00 21.28
C ASP A 388 11.07 14.16 21.54
N SER A 389 11.22 15.08 20.57
CA SER A 389 12.05 16.28 20.75
C SER A 389 11.48 17.20 21.83
N SER A 390 10.16 17.46 21.80
CA SER A 390 9.49 18.25 22.84
C SER A 390 9.51 17.59 24.22
N LEU A 391 9.41 16.24 24.27
CA LEU A 391 9.53 15.47 25.50
C LEU A 391 10.92 15.61 26.10
N GLN A 392 11.99 15.57 25.29
CA GLN A 392 13.35 15.75 25.79
C GLN A 392 13.57 17.10 26.47
N GLU A 393 12.89 18.16 26.02
CA GLU A 393 13.01 19.51 26.57
C GLU A 393 12.15 19.72 27.83
N GLN A 394 10.94 19.16 27.86
CA GLN A 394 9.95 19.42 28.92
C GLN A 394 9.93 18.36 30.04
N PHE A 395 10.49 17.17 29.79
CA PHE A 395 10.44 16.07 30.74
C PHE A 395 11.39 16.28 31.93
N ASN A 396 10.87 16.04 33.13
CA ASN A 396 11.64 15.98 34.37
C ASN A 396 11.23 14.74 35.18
N LYS A 397 12.15 14.19 35.99
CA LYS A 397 11.88 13.00 36.82
C LYS A 397 10.91 13.26 37.98
N ASP A 398 10.77 14.51 38.38
CA ASP A 398 9.95 14.94 39.52
C ASP A 398 8.58 15.49 39.09
N LEU A 399 8.15 15.20 37.86
CA LEU A 399 6.84 15.61 37.37
C LEU A 399 5.71 14.98 38.19
N THR A 400 4.73 15.79 38.54
CA THR A 400 3.44 15.33 39.06
C THR A 400 2.58 14.77 37.94
N LEU A 401 1.59 13.93 38.26
CA LEU A 401 0.62 13.41 37.29
C LEU A 401 -0.10 14.54 36.53
N GLN A 402 -0.50 15.61 37.21
CA GLN A 402 -1.20 16.73 36.59
C GLN A 402 -0.32 17.52 35.61
N GLU A 403 0.97 17.69 35.93
CA GLU A 403 1.93 18.31 35.02
C GLU A 403 2.19 17.41 33.81
N ALA A 404 2.32 16.10 34.02
CA ALA A 404 2.49 15.14 32.93
C ALA A 404 1.30 15.12 31.97
N GLU A 405 0.06 15.18 32.47
CA GLU A 405 -1.16 15.33 31.66
C GLU A 405 -1.11 16.60 30.80
N THR A 406 -0.71 17.71 31.42
CA THR A 406 -0.65 19.02 30.74
C THR A 406 0.45 19.03 29.67
N ILE A 407 1.62 18.46 29.95
CA ILE A 407 2.72 18.31 29.00
C ILE A 407 2.30 17.40 27.84
N ALA A 408 1.71 16.23 28.12
CA ALA A 408 1.28 15.28 27.10
C ALA A 408 0.28 15.92 26.12
N LEU A 409 -0.73 16.64 26.64
CA LEU A 409 -1.69 17.35 25.78
C LEU A 409 -1.08 18.57 25.07
N SER A 410 -0.16 19.30 25.69
CA SER A 410 0.56 20.41 25.06
C SER A 410 1.35 19.92 23.85
N ILE A 411 2.07 18.79 23.99
CA ILE A 411 2.84 18.18 22.91
C ILE A 411 1.91 17.65 21.82
N LEU A 412 0.82 16.94 22.18
CA LEU A 412 -0.20 16.52 21.21
C LEU A 412 -0.75 17.71 20.42
N LYS A 413 -1.06 18.82 21.08
CA LYS A 413 -1.53 20.06 20.42
C LYS A 413 -0.52 20.65 19.43
N GLN A 414 0.78 20.43 19.62
CA GLN A 414 1.83 20.89 18.70
C GLN A 414 1.97 19.98 17.47
N VAL A 415 1.81 18.66 17.64
CA VAL A 415 2.03 17.67 16.57
C VAL A 415 0.75 17.28 15.81
N MET A 416 -0.42 17.53 16.38
CA MET A 416 -1.71 17.24 15.74
C MET A 416 -2.07 18.29 14.67
N GLU A 417 -2.61 17.83 13.54
CA GLU A 417 -3.10 18.71 12.47
C GLU A 417 -4.43 19.40 12.85
N GLU A 418 -5.29 18.69 13.58
CA GLU A 418 -6.57 19.19 14.07
C GLU A 418 -6.44 19.82 15.45
N LYS A 419 -7.34 20.77 15.76
CA LYS A 419 -7.41 21.35 17.11
C LYS A 419 -7.80 20.28 18.12
N VAL A 420 -7.09 20.21 19.23
CA VAL A 420 -7.42 19.33 20.35
C VAL A 420 -8.81 19.66 20.89
N THR A 421 -9.65 18.64 21.02
CA THR A 421 -10.99 18.66 21.58
C THR A 421 -11.20 17.43 22.46
N PRO A 422 -12.16 17.43 23.38
CA PRO A 422 -12.43 16.26 24.24
C PRO A 422 -12.81 14.98 23.48
N ASN A 423 -13.20 15.08 22.21
CA ASN A 423 -13.64 13.94 21.41
C ASN A 423 -12.55 13.37 20.50
N ASN A 424 -11.46 14.11 20.26
CA ASN A 424 -10.39 13.70 19.35
C ASN A 424 -9.08 13.34 20.07
N VAL A 425 -9.08 13.31 21.39
CA VAL A 425 -7.97 12.82 22.20
C VAL A 425 -8.50 11.94 23.31
N ASP A 426 -7.85 10.81 23.53
CA ASP A 426 -8.02 10.01 24.75
C ASP A 426 -6.84 10.20 25.68
N ILE A 427 -7.13 10.19 26.98
CA ILE A 427 -6.12 10.19 28.04
C ILE A 427 -6.46 9.08 29.01
N ALA A 428 -5.46 8.31 29.41
CA ALA A 428 -5.58 7.38 30.51
C ALA A 428 -4.49 7.63 31.53
N ASN A 429 -4.84 7.44 32.79
CA ASN A 429 -3.92 7.43 33.90
C ASN A 429 -3.80 5.99 34.41
N VAL A 430 -2.58 5.49 34.50
CA VAL A 430 -2.25 4.21 35.11
C VAL A 430 -1.49 4.48 36.39
N ALA A 431 -2.25 4.74 37.45
CA ALA A 431 -1.79 4.80 38.83
C ALA A 431 -1.99 3.39 39.45
N PRO A 432 -2.20 3.18 40.76
CA PRO A 432 -2.47 1.83 41.28
C PRO A 432 -3.61 1.07 40.57
N THR A 433 -4.50 1.81 39.89
CA THR A 433 -5.56 1.29 39.03
C THR A 433 -5.59 2.05 37.71
N TYR A 434 -5.91 1.36 36.62
CA TYR A 434 -6.16 1.95 35.31
C TYR A 434 -7.44 2.80 35.34
N HIS A 435 -7.36 4.04 34.83
CA HIS A 435 -8.50 4.93 34.64
C HIS A 435 -8.42 5.60 33.27
N LEU A 436 -9.39 5.31 32.41
CA LEU A 436 -9.58 6.01 31.14
C LEU A 436 -10.43 7.25 31.38
N TYR A 437 -9.92 8.42 31.01
CA TYR A 437 -10.62 9.67 31.27
C TYR A 437 -11.84 9.83 30.38
N THR A 438 -12.92 10.28 31.00
CA THR A 438 -14.14 10.71 30.31
C THR A 438 -13.90 12.01 29.54
N PRO A 439 -14.72 12.33 28.53
CA PRO A 439 -14.59 13.59 27.79
C PRO A 439 -14.62 14.82 28.69
N SER A 440 -15.39 14.80 29.79
CA SER A 440 -15.45 15.91 30.75
C SER A 440 -14.15 16.08 31.53
N GLU A 441 -13.48 14.99 31.90
CA GLU A 441 -12.16 15.05 32.54
C GLU A 441 -11.11 15.57 31.56
N VAL A 442 -11.12 15.11 30.30
CA VAL A 442 -10.23 15.63 29.25
C VAL A 442 -10.45 17.13 29.01
N GLU A 443 -11.70 17.60 29.02
CA GLU A 443 -12.03 19.03 28.89
C GLU A 443 -11.47 19.88 30.04
N ALA A 444 -11.50 19.36 31.27
CA ALA A 444 -10.90 20.03 32.42
C ALA A 444 -9.39 20.23 32.22
N ILE A 445 -8.69 19.25 31.63
CA ILE A 445 -7.25 19.36 31.35
C ILE A 445 -6.99 20.35 30.21
N ILE A 446 -7.80 20.30 29.15
CA ILE A 446 -7.72 21.26 28.03
C ILE A 446 -7.90 22.70 28.53
N THR A 447 -8.70 22.92 29.57
CA THR A 447 -8.92 24.25 30.16
C THR A 447 -7.72 24.73 30.99
N ARG A 448 -6.84 23.82 31.45
CA ARG A 448 -5.59 24.17 32.16
C ARG A 448 -4.45 24.57 31.21
N LEU A 449 -4.57 24.24 29.92
CA LEU A 449 -3.63 24.61 28.84
C LEU A 449 -3.88 26.03 28.32
#